data_AF-A0A930IZV2-F1
#
_entry.id   AF-A0A930IZV2-F1
#
_cell.length_a   1.000
_cell.length_b   1.000
_cell.length_c   1.000
_cell.angle_alpha   90.00
_cell.angle_beta   90.00
_cell.angle_gamma   90.00
#
_symmetry.space_group_name_H-M   'P 1'
#
loop_
_entity.id
_entity.type
_entity.pdbx_description
1 polymer ?
#
loop_
_entity_poly.entity_id
_entity_poly.type
_entity_poly.pdbx_seq_one_letter_code
_entity_poly.pdbx_strand_id
1 'polypeptide(L)'
;MGPGETGLNYMQQLNQIVYPGIGKTTNDNDCFVKSRSIFFNGTTDFEQSIEEEMHRYQLIWENGYFLKTLKEISHILNGENYDWELDIDSKTKNTRSNYIKDAIITKFSKAPNFQNLLKEAYNKDLRNAITHTQYNLIQGGVVLTNIKGDNHQPFYGITFEKWEEIYSKAWFLLRYIFSGLKDIMELFMFHLRKKQSQVESPFSYQMVKNGSKHMHTILKEGTGGLFINEIALTISYISIFEI
;
A
#
# COMPACT_ATOMS: atom_id res chain seq x y z
N MET A 1 -14.38 -5.44 3.92
CA MET A 1 -13.71 -4.33 4.62
C MET A 1 -13.99 -3.07 3.83
N GLY A 2 -14.57 -2.04 4.45
CA GLY A 2 -14.68 -0.72 3.83
C GLY A 2 -13.39 0.07 4.02
N PRO A 3 -13.14 1.13 3.23
CA PRO A 3 -11.92 1.93 3.35
C PRO A 3 -11.73 2.56 4.74
N GLY A 4 -12.83 2.82 5.48
CA GLY A 4 -12.78 3.58 6.73
C GLY A 4 -12.29 5.02 6.51
N GLU A 5 -12.14 5.78 7.59
CA GLU A 5 -11.66 7.16 7.52
C GLU A 5 -10.24 7.25 6.93
N THR A 6 -9.34 6.37 7.39
CA THR A 6 -7.98 6.25 6.84
C THR A 6 -8.00 5.97 5.33
N GLY A 7 -8.77 4.98 4.88
CA GLY A 7 -8.85 4.68 3.44
C GLY A 7 -9.34 5.86 2.63
N LEU A 8 -10.41 6.53 3.08
CA LEU A 8 -10.95 7.72 2.40
C LEU A 8 -9.92 8.86 2.30
N ASN A 9 -9.19 9.15 3.38
CA ASN A 9 -8.16 10.19 3.41
C ASN A 9 -6.99 9.89 2.45
N TYR A 10 -6.71 8.60 2.23
CA TYR A 10 -5.60 8.14 1.39
C TYR A 10 -6.02 7.73 -0.04
N MET A 11 -7.32 7.75 -0.37
CA MET A 11 -7.81 7.37 -1.71
C MET A 11 -7.23 8.25 -2.82
N GLN A 12 -7.10 9.56 -2.57
CA GLN A 12 -6.55 10.47 -3.58
C GLN A 12 -5.08 10.15 -3.87
N GLN A 13 -4.32 9.77 -2.85
CA GLN A 13 -2.93 9.38 -3.00
C GLN A 13 -2.81 8.03 -3.73
N LEU A 14 -3.70 7.07 -3.45
CA LEU A 14 -3.79 5.81 -4.21
C LEU A 14 -4.13 6.06 -5.68
N ASN A 15 -5.05 6.98 -5.96
CA ASN A 15 -5.38 7.36 -7.33
C ASN A 15 -4.17 7.96 -8.06
N GLN A 16 -3.36 8.80 -7.39
CA GLN A 16 -2.12 9.35 -7.97
C GLN A 16 -1.09 8.26 -8.29
N ILE A 17 -1.06 7.18 -7.50
CA ILE A 17 -0.20 6.03 -7.74
C ILE A 17 -0.71 5.22 -8.96
N VAL A 18 -2.00 4.91 -8.99
CA VAL A 18 -2.61 3.98 -9.97
C VAL A 18 -2.94 4.64 -11.31
N TYR A 19 -3.38 5.90 -11.27
CA TYR A 19 -3.88 6.67 -12.41
C TYR A 19 -3.18 8.03 -12.44
N PRO A 20 -1.96 8.13 -13.02
CA PRO A 20 -1.14 9.33 -12.95
C PRO A 20 -1.72 10.58 -13.65
N GLY A 21 -2.89 10.49 -14.31
CA GLY A 21 -3.54 11.63 -14.95
C GLY A 21 -2.75 12.19 -16.13
N ILE A 22 -3.02 13.45 -16.50
CA ILE A 22 -2.17 14.22 -17.43
C ILE A 22 -0.86 14.51 -16.70
N GLY A 23 0.28 14.22 -17.33
CA GLY A 23 1.61 14.37 -16.74
C GLY A 23 1.80 15.75 -16.08
N LYS A 24 2.47 15.78 -14.92
CA LYS A 24 2.72 17.02 -14.14
C LYS A 24 3.65 18.01 -14.86
N THR A 25 4.31 17.56 -15.92
CA THR A 25 5.36 18.21 -16.69
C THR A 25 4.86 18.43 -18.12
N THR A 26 5.12 19.64 -18.64
CA THR A 26 4.87 19.98 -20.04
C THR A 26 6.13 19.74 -20.85
N ASN A 27 6.00 19.23 -22.08
CA ASN A 27 7.13 19.05 -23.01
C ASN A 27 7.68 20.39 -23.57
N ASP A 28 7.32 21.54 -22.97
CA ASP A 28 7.79 22.86 -23.39
C ASP A 28 9.22 23.12 -22.90
N ASN A 29 10.17 22.42 -23.51
CA ASN A 29 11.61 22.59 -23.27
C ASN A 29 12.09 24.01 -23.67
N ASP A 30 11.31 24.75 -24.46
CA ASP A 30 11.60 26.11 -24.91
C ASP A 30 11.25 27.18 -23.87
N CYS A 31 10.56 26.84 -22.77
CA CYS A 31 10.19 27.82 -21.75
C CYS A 31 11.41 28.48 -21.08
N PHE A 32 12.54 27.75 -20.96
CA PHE A 32 13.80 28.27 -20.42
C PHE A 32 14.57 29.10 -21.44
N VAL A 33 14.49 28.74 -22.73
CA VAL A 33 15.03 29.53 -23.83
C VAL A 33 14.32 30.89 -23.92
N LYS A 34 12.99 30.90 -23.76
CA LYS A 34 12.18 32.13 -23.73
C LYS A 34 12.44 32.99 -22.48
N SER A 35 12.78 32.38 -21.34
CA SER A 35 13.02 33.07 -20.07
C SER A 35 14.47 33.52 -19.83
N ARG A 36 15.39 33.33 -20.79
CA ARG A 36 16.82 33.71 -20.73
C ARG A 36 17.59 33.12 -19.52
N SER A 37 17.10 32.03 -18.92
CA SER A 37 17.79 31.34 -17.83
C SER A 37 18.72 30.26 -18.39
N ILE A 38 19.98 30.64 -18.65
CA ILE A 38 21.02 29.80 -19.26
C ILE A 38 21.60 28.70 -18.34
N PHE A 39 21.07 28.52 -17.12
CA PHE A 39 21.64 27.60 -16.13
C PHE A 39 20.86 26.28 -15.97
N PHE A 40 19.75 26.10 -16.68
CA PHE A 40 18.89 24.92 -16.53
C PHE A 40 18.56 24.34 -17.90
N ASN A 41 19.15 23.19 -18.24
CA ASN A 41 18.98 22.55 -19.54
C ASN A 41 17.73 21.63 -19.61
N GLY A 42 16.76 21.85 -18.71
CA GLY A 42 15.61 20.96 -18.55
C GLY A 42 15.99 19.59 -17.96
N THR A 43 14.98 18.77 -17.72
CA THR A 43 15.12 17.35 -17.33
C THR A 43 14.94 16.51 -18.59
N THR A 44 15.77 15.49 -18.81
CA THR A 44 15.56 14.56 -19.95
C THR A 44 14.31 13.71 -19.73
N ASP A 45 13.67 13.22 -20.81
CA ASP A 45 12.51 12.32 -20.71
C ASP A 45 12.79 11.09 -19.82
N PHE A 46 14.03 10.60 -19.85
CA PHE A 46 14.50 9.50 -19.02
C PHE A 46 14.58 9.87 -17.53
N GLU A 47 15.20 11.01 -17.20
CA GLU A 47 15.27 11.48 -15.82
C GLU A 47 13.88 11.75 -15.27
N GLN A 48 12.99 12.33 -16.10
CA GLN A 48 11.61 12.55 -15.75
C GLN A 48 10.86 11.24 -15.44
N SER A 49 11.05 10.20 -16.26
CA SER A 49 10.40 8.90 -16.00
C SER A 49 10.86 8.29 -14.68
N ILE A 50 12.16 8.38 -14.37
CA ILE A 50 12.70 7.89 -13.09
C ILE A 50 12.17 8.71 -11.91
N GLU A 51 12.08 10.04 -12.04
CA GLU A 51 11.50 10.90 -11.01
C GLU A 51 10.03 10.57 -10.74
N GLU A 52 9.25 10.28 -11.78
CA GLU A 52 7.86 9.82 -11.63
C GLU A 52 7.77 8.49 -10.88
N GLU A 53 8.61 7.52 -11.21
CA GLU A 53 8.68 6.24 -10.49
C GLU A 53 9.08 6.43 -9.02
N MET A 54 10.08 7.26 -8.76
CA MET A 54 10.52 7.58 -7.40
C MET A 54 9.41 8.24 -6.59
N HIS A 55 8.69 9.18 -7.20
CA HIS A 55 7.54 9.79 -6.58
C HIS A 55 6.46 8.75 -6.25
N ARG A 56 6.14 7.84 -7.18
CA ARG A 56 5.17 6.76 -6.92
C ARG A 56 5.64 5.82 -5.82
N TYR A 57 6.91 5.42 -5.83
CA TYR A 57 7.52 4.61 -4.78
C TYR A 57 7.37 5.27 -3.40
N GLN A 58 7.65 6.57 -3.31
CA GLN A 58 7.43 7.33 -2.08
C GLN A 58 5.96 7.29 -1.67
N LEU A 59 5.04 7.60 -2.60
CA LEU A 59 3.61 7.60 -2.31
C LEU A 59 3.10 6.24 -1.83
N ILE A 60 3.61 5.12 -2.37
CA ILE A 60 3.28 3.76 -1.89
C ILE A 60 3.59 3.63 -0.40
N TRP A 61 4.80 4.00 0.01
CA TRP A 61 5.26 3.81 1.39
C TRP A 61 4.82 4.94 2.34
N GLU A 62 4.29 6.06 1.83
CA GLU A 62 3.57 7.08 2.62
C GLU A 62 2.09 6.77 2.80
N ASN A 63 1.54 5.82 2.05
CA ASN A 63 0.12 5.59 2.02
C ASN A 63 -0.36 4.90 3.30
N GLY A 64 -1.04 5.65 4.17
CA GLY A 64 -1.55 5.14 5.44
C GLY A 64 -2.53 3.99 5.27
N TYR A 65 -3.32 3.98 4.20
CA TYR A 65 -4.24 2.87 3.91
C TYR A 65 -3.52 1.59 3.50
N PHE A 66 -2.48 1.69 2.67
CA PHE A 66 -1.64 0.56 2.32
C PHE A 66 -0.92 -0.02 3.55
N LEU A 67 -0.34 0.85 4.39
CA LEU A 67 0.32 0.43 5.63
C LEU A 67 -0.67 -0.20 6.63
N LYS A 68 -1.88 0.38 6.76
CA LYS A 68 -2.97 -0.20 7.56
C LYS A 68 -3.32 -1.59 7.04
N THR A 69 -3.48 -1.74 5.74
CA THR A 69 -3.82 -3.02 5.10
C THR A 69 -2.76 -4.08 5.39
N LEU A 70 -1.48 -3.75 5.20
CA LEU A 70 -0.38 -4.67 5.54
C LEU A 70 -0.39 -5.05 7.03
N LYS A 71 -0.68 -4.08 7.91
CA LYS A 71 -0.74 -4.33 9.35
C LYS A 71 -1.89 -5.27 9.72
N GLU A 72 -3.07 -5.06 9.17
CA GLU A 72 -4.23 -5.95 9.42
C GLU A 72 -4.03 -7.35 8.82
N ILE A 73 -3.41 -7.46 7.65
CA ILE A 73 -3.01 -8.77 7.11
C ILE A 73 -2.04 -9.46 8.09
N SER A 74 -1.11 -8.72 8.69
CA SER A 74 -0.20 -9.28 9.70
C SER A 74 -0.94 -9.75 10.95
N HIS A 75 -2.02 -9.09 11.38
CA HIS A 75 -2.85 -9.55 12.49
C HIS A 75 -3.52 -10.89 12.14
N ILE A 76 -4.15 -10.98 10.97
CA ILE A 76 -4.81 -12.19 10.48
C ILE A 76 -3.82 -13.36 10.41
N LEU A 77 -2.64 -13.15 9.83
CA LEU A 77 -1.58 -14.16 9.74
C LEU A 77 -1.15 -14.69 11.11
N ASN A 78 -1.23 -13.84 12.13
CA ASN A 78 -0.83 -14.19 13.49
C ASN A 78 -1.97 -14.71 14.37
N GLY A 79 -3.21 -14.74 13.87
CA GLY A 79 -4.39 -15.09 14.66
C GLY A 79 -4.81 -13.99 15.64
N GLU A 80 -4.39 -12.77 15.40
CA GLU A 80 -4.75 -11.58 16.17
C GLU A 80 -6.07 -10.98 15.63
N ASN A 81 -6.79 -10.25 16.48
CA ASN A 81 -8.04 -9.61 16.09
C ASN A 81 -7.80 -8.41 15.17
N TYR A 82 -8.78 -8.12 14.31
CA TYR A 82 -8.78 -6.92 13.49
C TYR A 82 -8.86 -5.66 14.37
N ASP A 83 -7.98 -4.69 14.15
CA ASP A 83 -7.92 -3.44 14.92
C ASP A 83 -8.72 -2.34 14.22
N TRP A 84 -10.00 -2.22 14.59
CA TRP A 84 -10.91 -1.21 14.04
C TRP A 84 -10.44 0.22 14.29
N GLU A 85 -9.73 0.43 15.40
CA GLU A 85 -9.23 1.73 15.86
C GLU A 85 -7.78 1.99 15.41
N LEU A 86 -7.23 1.13 14.53
CA LEU A 86 -5.86 1.28 14.05
C LEU A 86 -5.69 2.61 13.32
N ASP A 87 -5.02 3.53 14.01
CA ASP A 87 -4.53 4.78 13.50
C ASP A 87 -3.03 4.66 13.15
N ILE A 88 -2.75 4.65 11.85
CA ILE A 88 -1.39 4.57 11.32
C ILE A 88 -0.66 5.92 11.48
N ASP A 89 -1.37 7.03 11.40
CA ASP A 89 -0.74 8.35 11.31
C ASP A 89 -0.15 8.77 12.65
N SER A 90 -0.87 8.55 13.74
CA SER A 90 -0.32 8.76 15.08
C SER A 90 0.85 7.83 15.37
N LYS A 91 0.77 6.56 14.97
CA LYS A 91 1.84 5.56 15.19
C LYS A 91 3.09 5.79 14.33
N THR A 92 2.98 6.50 13.21
CA THR A 92 4.09 6.69 12.25
C THR A 92 4.66 8.12 12.21
N LYS A 93 4.06 9.08 12.94
CA LYS A 93 4.33 10.52 12.85
C LYS A 93 5.81 10.92 12.76
N ASN A 94 6.69 10.28 13.52
CA ASN A 94 8.15 10.53 13.49
C ASN A 94 9.00 9.27 13.25
N THR A 95 8.35 8.14 13.01
CA THR A 95 8.99 6.81 13.11
C THR A 95 8.57 5.89 11.98
N ARG A 96 8.03 6.43 10.87
CA ARG A 96 7.47 5.65 9.75
C ARG A 96 8.38 4.51 9.29
N SER A 97 9.68 4.75 9.13
CA SER A 97 10.63 3.70 8.76
C SER A 97 10.74 2.57 9.80
N ASN A 98 10.82 2.92 11.07
CA ASN A 98 10.88 1.95 12.17
C ASN A 98 9.55 1.21 12.29
N TYR A 99 8.42 1.90 12.10
CA TYR A 99 7.10 1.28 12.13
C TYR A 99 6.94 0.25 11.00
N ILE A 100 7.29 0.61 9.76
CA ILE A 100 7.23 -0.33 8.63
C ILE A 100 8.10 -1.56 8.92
N LYS A 101 9.34 -1.36 9.39
CA LYS A 101 10.25 -2.46 9.69
C LYS A 101 9.72 -3.33 10.84
N ASP A 102 9.51 -2.73 12.01
CA ASP A 102 9.37 -3.43 13.28
C ASP A 102 7.92 -3.80 13.62
N ALA A 103 6.93 -3.05 13.11
CA ALA A 103 5.51 -3.31 13.38
C ALA A 103 4.78 -4.02 12.23
N ILE A 104 5.33 -3.96 11.01
CA ILE A 104 4.76 -4.60 9.82
C ILE A 104 5.66 -5.75 9.33
N ILE A 105 6.85 -5.48 8.79
CA ILE A 105 7.67 -6.48 8.08
C ILE A 105 8.03 -7.67 8.99
N THR A 106 8.48 -7.42 10.21
CA THR A 106 8.84 -8.49 11.18
C THR A 106 7.67 -9.41 11.52
N LYS A 107 6.43 -8.94 11.42
CA LYS A 107 5.20 -9.70 11.76
C LYS A 107 4.83 -10.74 10.70
N PHE A 108 5.49 -10.74 9.56
CA PHE A 108 5.33 -11.75 8.51
C PHE A 108 6.27 -12.96 8.66
N SER A 109 6.82 -13.22 9.85
CA SER A 109 7.73 -14.37 10.08
C SER A 109 7.12 -15.74 9.74
N LYS A 110 5.79 -15.89 9.87
CA LYS A 110 5.04 -17.10 9.44
C LYS A 110 4.91 -17.26 7.92
N ALA A 111 5.24 -16.21 7.15
CA ALA A 111 5.21 -16.19 5.68
C ALA A 111 6.56 -15.67 5.15
N PRO A 112 7.65 -16.45 5.28
CA PRO A 112 9.02 -15.97 5.07
C PRO A 112 9.29 -15.44 3.66
N ASN A 113 8.73 -16.07 2.62
CA ASN A 113 8.86 -15.59 1.24
C ASN A 113 8.24 -14.20 1.05
N PHE A 114 7.05 -13.98 1.61
CA PHE A 114 6.38 -12.69 1.58
C PHE A 114 7.11 -11.65 2.44
N GLN A 115 7.62 -12.05 3.60
CA GLN A 115 8.47 -11.17 4.41
C GLN A 115 9.72 -10.74 3.66
N ASN A 116 10.39 -11.64 2.93
CA ASN A 116 11.57 -11.31 2.14
C ASN A 116 11.21 -10.37 0.98
N LEU A 117 10.10 -10.61 0.29
CA LEU A 117 9.58 -9.68 -0.72
C LEU A 117 9.36 -8.27 -0.13
N LEU A 118 8.77 -8.17 1.07
CA LEU A 118 8.59 -6.87 1.75
C LEU A 118 9.94 -6.21 2.07
N LYS A 119 10.95 -6.96 2.53
CA LYS A 119 12.30 -6.44 2.82
C LYS A 119 13.01 -5.94 1.56
N GLU A 120 12.80 -6.62 0.44
CA GLU A 120 13.40 -6.25 -0.85
C GLU A 120 12.68 -5.07 -1.50
N ALA A 121 11.36 -4.97 -1.33
CA ALA A 121 10.54 -3.88 -1.85
C ALA A 121 10.66 -2.59 -1.02
N TYR A 122 10.99 -2.67 0.27
CA TYR A 122 11.11 -1.52 1.15
C TYR A 122 12.56 -1.21 1.52
N ASN A 123 13.07 -0.10 0.98
CA ASN A 123 14.34 0.48 1.38
C ASN A 123 14.11 1.84 2.08
N LYS A 124 14.46 1.88 3.37
CA LYS A 124 14.28 3.07 4.22
C LYS A 124 15.10 4.27 3.74
N ASP A 125 16.32 4.03 3.27
CA ASP A 125 17.28 5.08 2.96
C ASP A 125 16.92 5.72 1.61
N LEU A 126 16.50 4.90 0.63
CA LEU A 126 15.90 5.36 -0.63
C LEU A 126 14.62 6.18 -0.37
N ARG A 127 13.68 5.67 0.44
CA ARG A 127 12.43 6.39 0.75
C ARG A 127 12.72 7.76 1.39
N ASN A 128 13.68 7.80 2.33
CA ASN A 128 14.06 9.05 3.00
C ASN A 128 14.75 10.02 2.04
N ALA A 129 15.64 9.52 1.18
CA ALA A 129 16.31 10.33 0.17
C ALA A 129 15.31 10.95 -0.81
N ILE A 130 14.36 10.16 -1.33
CA ILE A 130 13.32 10.65 -2.24
C ILE A 130 12.45 11.71 -1.55
N THR A 131 12.02 11.45 -0.30
CA THR A 131 11.16 12.37 0.47
C THR A 131 11.79 13.74 0.70
N HIS A 132 13.12 13.78 0.84
CA HIS A 132 13.86 15.02 1.07
C HIS A 132 14.55 15.55 -0.20
N THR A 133 14.33 14.92 -1.37
CA THR A 133 14.99 15.25 -2.63
C THR A 133 16.53 15.25 -2.49
N GLN A 134 17.04 14.26 -1.75
CA GLN A 134 18.46 14.07 -1.44
C GLN A 134 19.05 12.91 -2.25
N TYR A 135 18.92 12.99 -3.57
CA TYR A 135 19.51 12.06 -4.52
C TYR A 135 19.89 12.79 -5.81
N ASN A 136 20.80 12.19 -6.57
CA ASN A 136 21.17 12.62 -7.91
C ASN A 136 20.99 11.44 -8.87
N LEU A 137 20.42 11.70 -10.05
CA LEU A 137 20.48 10.78 -11.18
C LEU A 137 21.80 11.01 -11.91
N ILE A 138 22.57 9.95 -12.11
CA ILE A 138 23.83 9.98 -12.84
C ILE A 138 23.81 8.90 -13.91
N GLN A 139 24.80 8.94 -14.80
CA GLN A 139 24.96 7.89 -15.81
C GLN A 139 25.16 6.52 -15.13
N GLY A 140 24.14 5.67 -15.22
CA GLY A 140 24.13 4.31 -14.69
C GLY A 140 23.41 4.12 -13.35
N GLY A 141 22.87 5.17 -12.70
CA GLY A 141 22.10 4.95 -11.49
C GLY A 141 21.71 6.17 -10.68
N VAL A 142 21.26 5.89 -9.45
CA VAL A 142 20.78 6.83 -8.45
C VAL A 142 21.79 6.90 -7.31
N VAL A 143 22.29 8.10 -7.01
CA VAL A 143 23.21 8.33 -5.88
C VAL A 143 22.50 9.07 -4.77
N LEU A 144 22.50 8.50 -3.58
CA LEU A 144 21.93 9.16 -2.40
C LEU A 144 22.90 10.15 -1.78
N THR A 145 22.41 11.36 -1.47
CA THR A 145 23.22 12.45 -0.89
C THR A 145 22.97 12.66 0.61
N ASN A 146 22.04 11.91 1.19
CA ASN A 146 21.63 12.02 2.60
C ASN A 146 22.37 11.08 3.57
N ILE A 147 23.12 10.10 3.06
CA ILE A 147 23.83 9.14 3.91
C ILE A 147 25.15 9.78 4.35
N LYS A 148 25.16 10.29 5.58
CA LYS A 148 26.40 10.70 6.26
C LYS A 148 27.12 9.44 6.70
N GLY A 149 28.27 9.17 6.09
CA GLY A 149 29.06 7.98 6.40
C GLY A 149 29.62 8.03 7.81
N ASP A 150 28.99 7.35 8.75
CA ASP A 150 29.72 6.78 9.89
C ASP A 150 30.35 5.48 9.38
N ASN A 151 31.62 5.56 9.00
CA ASN A 151 32.50 4.53 8.42
C ASN A 151 32.48 4.37 6.88
N HIS A 152 33.33 5.16 6.21
CA HIS A 152 34.14 4.80 5.02
C HIS A 152 33.47 4.22 3.76
N GLN A 153 32.15 4.38 3.54
CA GLN A 153 31.61 4.34 2.18
C GLN A 153 30.87 5.64 1.87
N PRO A 154 31.49 6.56 1.11
CA PRO A 154 30.99 7.93 0.97
C PRO A 154 29.74 8.06 0.08
N PHE A 155 29.28 6.98 -0.56
CA PHE A 155 28.12 7.03 -1.46
C PHE A 155 27.37 5.70 -1.44
N TYR A 156 26.07 5.74 -1.15
CA TYR A 156 25.17 4.65 -1.50
C TYR A 156 24.56 4.97 -2.86
N GLY A 157 25.12 4.36 -3.90
CA GLY A 157 24.56 4.38 -5.25
C GLY A 157 23.85 3.06 -5.54
N ILE A 158 22.70 3.13 -6.22
CA ILE A 158 22.05 1.96 -6.82
C ILE A 158 22.04 2.11 -8.33
N THR A 159 22.21 1.02 -9.06
CA THR A 159 22.07 1.04 -10.52
C THR A 159 20.60 1.20 -10.91
N PHE A 160 20.34 1.60 -12.16
CA PHE A 160 18.96 1.68 -12.66
C PHE A 160 18.26 0.32 -12.67
N GLU A 161 18.97 -0.76 -12.95
CA GLU A 161 18.42 -2.12 -12.90
C GLU A 161 18.01 -2.49 -11.48
N LYS A 162 18.83 -2.10 -10.48
CA LYS A 162 18.49 -2.35 -9.08
C LYS A 162 17.31 -1.48 -8.63
N TRP A 163 17.25 -0.22 -9.09
CA TRP A 163 16.11 0.66 -8.87
C TRP A 163 14.82 0.05 -9.44
N GLU A 164 14.85 -0.36 -10.70
CA GLU A 164 13.71 -0.98 -11.40
C GLU A 164 13.23 -2.23 -10.66
N GLU A 165 14.14 -3.07 -10.16
CA GLU A 165 13.80 -4.24 -9.36
C GLU A 165 13.05 -3.86 -8.07
N ILE A 166 13.57 -2.88 -7.32
CA ILE A 166 12.96 -2.41 -6.05
C ILE A 166 11.59 -1.80 -6.32
N TYR A 167 11.50 -0.92 -7.31
CA TYR A 167 10.26 -0.23 -7.67
C TYR A 167 9.21 -1.22 -8.17
N SER A 168 9.58 -2.15 -9.07
CA SER A 168 8.68 -3.17 -9.59
C SER A 168 8.12 -4.05 -8.48
N LYS A 169 8.96 -4.48 -7.53
CA LYS A 169 8.51 -5.25 -6.36
C LYS A 169 7.51 -4.46 -5.52
N ALA A 170 7.79 -3.18 -5.21
CA ALA A 170 6.87 -2.33 -4.45
C ALA A 170 5.54 -2.10 -5.18
N TRP A 171 5.59 -1.87 -6.50
CA TRP A 171 4.42 -1.67 -7.34
C TRP A 171 3.54 -2.92 -7.41
N PHE A 172 4.13 -4.07 -7.71
CA PHE A 172 3.41 -5.34 -7.77
C PHE A 172 2.83 -5.70 -6.41
N LEU A 173 3.59 -5.51 -5.33
CA LEU A 173 3.11 -5.73 -3.97
C LEU A 173 1.82 -4.95 -3.69
N LEU A 174 1.80 -3.64 -3.98
CA LEU A 174 0.60 -2.81 -3.83
C LEU A 174 -0.58 -3.39 -4.63
N ARG A 175 -0.35 -3.67 -5.91
CA ARG A 175 -1.39 -4.11 -6.86
C ARG A 175 -1.97 -5.46 -6.50
N TYR A 176 -1.13 -6.44 -6.18
CA TYR A 176 -1.55 -7.79 -5.85
C TYR A 176 -2.28 -7.85 -4.52
N ILE A 177 -1.86 -7.07 -3.51
CA ILE A 177 -2.58 -7.01 -2.23
C ILE A 177 -4.00 -6.49 -2.45
N PHE A 178 -4.16 -5.36 -3.13
CA PHE A 178 -5.50 -4.79 -3.33
C PHE A 178 -6.37 -5.61 -4.29
N SER A 179 -5.77 -6.20 -5.32
CA SER A 179 -6.50 -7.13 -6.21
C SER A 179 -6.95 -8.37 -5.45
N GLY A 180 -6.04 -9.04 -4.73
CA GLY A 180 -6.37 -10.26 -4.00
C GLY A 180 -7.42 -10.03 -2.91
N LEU A 181 -7.35 -8.90 -2.19
CA LEU A 181 -8.38 -8.53 -1.21
C LEU A 181 -9.74 -8.29 -1.88
N LYS A 182 -9.77 -7.70 -3.07
CA LYS A 182 -11.00 -7.52 -3.85
C LYS A 182 -11.56 -8.87 -4.27
N ASP A 183 -10.73 -9.78 -4.78
CA ASP A 183 -11.16 -11.11 -5.22
C ASP A 183 -11.73 -11.91 -4.05
N ILE A 184 -11.07 -11.90 -2.89
CA ILE A 184 -11.56 -12.53 -1.65
C ILE A 184 -12.91 -11.94 -1.23
N MET A 185 -13.05 -10.61 -1.27
CA MET A 185 -14.30 -9.93 -0.93
C MET A 185 -15.43 -10.35 -1.88
N GLU A 186 -15.16 -10.41 -3.19
CA GLU A 186 -16.15 -10.81 -4.19
C GLU A 186 -16.61 -12.26 -3.99
N LEU A 187 -15.68 -13.17 -3.72
CA LEU A 187 -15.98 -14.56 -3.37
C LEU A 187 -16.88 -14.64 -2.13
N PHE A 188 -16.55 -13.91 -1.06
CA PHE A 188 -17.35 -13.90 0.16
C PHE A 188 -18.77 -13.33 -0.08
N MET A 189 -18.86 -12.20 -0.78
CA MET A 189 -20.15 -11.55 -1.10
C MET A 189 -21.02 -12.40 -2.04
N PHE A 190 -20.41 -13.19 -2.93
CA PHE A 190 -21.12 -14.18 -3.73
C PHE A 190 -21.75 -15.27 -2.86
N HIS A 191 -21.00 -15.83 -1.91
CA HIS A 191 -21.50 -16.87 -1.00
C HIS A 191 -22.63 -16.35 -0.10
N LEU A 192 -22.52 -15.13 0.43
CA LEU A 192 -23.59 -14.52 1.21
C LEU A 192 -24.87 -14.32 0.42
N ARG A 193 -24.77 -13.85 -0.83
CA ARG A 193 -25.93 -13.70 -1.73
C ARG A 193 -26.60 -15.03 -2.02
N LYS A 194 -25.84 -16.09 -2.30
CA LYS A 194 -26.38 -17.44 -2.53
C LYS A 194 -27.11 -18.00 -1.30
N LYS A 195 -26.58 -17.78 -0.08
CA LYS A 195 -27.26 -18.16 1.16
C LYS A 195 -28.56 -17.38 1.39
N GLN A 196 -28.60 -16.08 1.07
CA GLN A 196 -29.82 -15.27 1.15
C GLN A 196 -30.89 -15.69 0.13
N SER A 197 -30.51 -16.16 -1.07
CA SER A 197 -31.46 -16.65 -2.07
C SER A 197 -32.05 -18.04 -1.76
N GLN A 198 -31.47 -18.78 -0.80
CA GLN A 198 -31.98 -20.09 -0.35
C GLN A 198 -32.76 -20.05 0.97
N VAL A 199 -32.81 -18.90 1.63
CA VAL A 199 -33.66 -18.66 2.80
C VAL A 199 -34.79 -17.75 2.34
N GLU A 200 -36.02 -18.29 2.25
CA GLU A 200 -37.20 -17.43 2.14
C GLU A 200 -37.13 -16.36 3.25
N SER A 201 -37.19 -15.11 2.83
CA SER A 201 -36.89 -13.93 3.64
C SER A 201 -37.60 -13.93 5.01
N PRO A 202 -36.88 -13.79 6.15
CA PRO A 202 -37.49 -13.37 7.39
C PRO A 202 -37.59 -11.83 7.50
N PHE A 203 -37.10 -11.08 6.51
CA PHE A 203 -37.09 -9.62 6.51
C PHE A 203 -38.25 -9.09 5.66
N SER A 204 -39.42 -8.92 6.27
CA SER A 204 -40.41 -7.97 5.78
C SER A 204 -39.93 -6.56 6.13
N TYR A 205 -39.42 -5.84 5.14
CA TYR A 205 -39.14 -4.41 5.30
C TYR A 205 -40.48 -3.66 5.26
N GLN A 206 -41.11 -3.45 6.42
CA GLN A 206 -42.12 -2.40 6.54
C GLN A 206 -41.41 -1.05 6.65
N MET A 207 -41.48 -0.27 5.57
CA MET A 207 -41.10 1.13 5.56
C MET A 207 -42.07 1.92 6.46
N VAL A 208 -41.69 2.15 7.72
CA VAL A 208 -42.42 3.09 8.57
C VAL A 208 -42.05 4.51 8.12
N LYS A 209 -42.99 5.18 7.45
CA LYS A 209 -42.97 6.64 7.29
C LYS A 209 -43.19 7.29 8.66
N ASN A 210 -42.10 7.62 9.35
CA ASN A 210 -41.90 8.91 10.01
C ASN A 210 -40.59 8.94 10.81
N GLY A 211 -39.94 10.10 10.80
CA GLY A 211 -38.53 10.27 11.10
C GLY A 211 -38.13 9.91 12.52
N SER A 212 -37.30 8.88 12.68
CA SER A 212 -36.22 8.81 13.68
C SER A 212 -35.23 7.73 13.22
N LYS A 213 -34.00 8.13 12.84
CA LYS A 213 -32.94 7.20 12.40
C LYS A 213 -32.23 6.60 13.61
N HIS A 214 -32.55 5.38 14.05
CA HIS A 214 -31.63 4.54 14.84
C HIS A 214 -31.74 3.10 14.34
N MET A 215 -30.65 2.55 13.78
CA MET A 215 -30.56 1.15 13.37
C MET A 215 -29.90 0.39 14.53
N HIS A 216 -30.65 -0.51 15.19
CA HIS A 216 -30.08 -1.47 16.14
C HIS A 216 -30.00 -2.83 15.47
N THR A 217 -28.79 -3.39 15.37
CA THR A 217 -28.57 -4.76 14.90
C THR A 217 -28.34 -5.66 16.12
N ILE A 218 -29.29 -6.55 16.39
CA ILE A 218 -29.13 -7.64 17.37
C ILE A 218 -28.51 -8.83 16.62
N LEU A 219 -27.23 -9.12 16.89
CA LEU A 219 -26.59 -10.36 16.46
C LEU A 219 -26.88 -11.43 17.54
N LYS A 220 -27.58 -12.51 17.16
CA LYS A 220 -27.75 -13.68 18.04
C LYS A 220 -26.40 -14.38 18.23
N GLU A 221 -26.01 -14.54 19.50
CA GLU A 221 -24.89 -15.37 19.96
C GLU A 221 -25.03 -16.80 19.42
N GLY A 222 -24.08 -17.27 18.61
CA GLY A 222 -24.07 -18.66 18.15
C GLY A 222 -23.21 -18.98 16.92
N THR A 223 -22.78 -17.98 16.15
CA THR A 223 -22.04 -18.22 14.88
C THR A 223 -20.51 -18.09 14.99
N GLY A 224 -19.98 -17.71 16.15
CA GLY A 224 -18.54 -17.48 16.33
C GLY A 224 -17.65 -18.71 16.13
N GLY A 225 -18.19 -19.92 16.33
CA GLY A 225 -17.42 -21.17 16.18
C GLY A 225 -17.21 -21.63 14.73
N LEU A 226 -18.13 -21.31 13.81
CA LEU A 226 -17.99 -21.69 12.38
C LEU A 226 -17.02 -20.75 11.63
N PHE A 227 -16.94 -19.49 12.07
CA PHE A 227 -16.18 -18.43 11.40
C PHE A 227 -14.66 -18.68 11.41
N ILE A 228 -14.14 -19.33 12.45
CA ILE A 228 -12.70 -19.61 12.59
C ILE A 228 -12.27 -20.79 11.71
N ASN A 229 -13.11 -21.81 11.56
CA ASN A 229 -12.78 -23.02 10.80
C ASN A 229 -12.81 -22.81 9.27
N GLU A 230 -13.70 -21.98 8.74
CA GLU A 230 -13.77 -21.72 7.29
C GLU A 230 -12.60 -20.83 6.80
N ILE A 231 -12.10 -19.90 7.63
CA ILE A 231 -10.93 -19.08 7.31
C ILE A 231 -9.65 -19.93 7.28
N ALA A 232 -9.49 -20.86 8.24
CA ALA A 232 -8.34 -21.77 8.28
C ALA A 232 -8.26 -22.68 7.03
N LEU A 233 -9.40 -23.17 6.54
CA LEU A 233 -9.47 -23.96 5.30
C LEU A 233 -9.12 -23.14 4.05
N THR A 234 -9.48 -21.86 4.03
CA THR A 234 -9.19 -20.97 2.89
C THR A 234 -7.71 -20.58 2.84
N ILE A 235 -7.06 -20.37 3.98
CA ILE A 235 -5.62 -20.15 4.08
C ILE A 235 -4.85 -21.42 3.65
N SER A 236 -5.36 -22.60 4.01
CA SER A 236 -4.80 -23.88 3.57
C SER A 236 -4.86 -24.07 2.05
N TYR A 237 -5.87 -23.49 1.38
CA TYR A 237 -6.01 -23.52 -0.08
C TYR A 237 -5.03 -22.57 -0.80
N ILE A 238 -4.62 -21.48 -0.15
CA ILE A 238 -3.58 -20.59 -0.68
C ILE A 238 -2.20 -21.26 -0.60
N SER A 239 -1.98 -22.13 0.39
CA SER A 239 -0.77 -22.97 0.48
C SER A 239 -0.67 -24.06 -0.59
N ILE A 240 -1.74 -24.33 -1.35
CA ILE A 240 -1.76 -25.34 -2.43
C ILE A 240 -1.37 -24.72 -3.79
N PHE A 241 -1.34 -23.39 -3.90
CA PHE A 241 -0.77 -22.68 -5.04
C PHE A 241 0.67 -22.24 -4.71
N GLU A 242 1.52 -23.21 -4.40
CA GLU A 242 2.97 -23.08 -4.57
C GLU A 242 3.34 -23.36 -6.03
N ILE A 243 4.40 -22.66 -6.46
CA ILE A 243 5.12 -22.72 -7.74
C ILE A 243 5.47 -24.16 -8.15
#